data_AF-A0A1Z5ISK4-F1
#
_entry.id   AF-A0A1Z5ISK4-F1
#
_cell.length_a   1.000
_cell.length_b   1.000
_cell.length_c   1.000
_cell.angle_alpha   90.00
_cell.angle_beta   90.00
_cell.angle_gamma   90.00
#
_symmetry.space_group_name_H-M   'P 1'
#
loop_
_entity.id
_entity.type
_entity.pdbx_description
1 polymer ?
#
loop_
_entity_poly.entity_id
_entity_poly.type
_entity_poly.pdbx_seq_one_letter_code
_entity_poly.pdbx_strand_id
1 'polypeptide(L)'
;MFDQVNPTFIRQKSDYVNYVPVYYSYNPPKNPYAWINEWVDEKRSDPDYLIDESTYLNDELGVTTKQQLDLINKYKENDYDYYRYLYLGQAVGLGTNVYNMALFHPLQQLLPDDSIQRIAFAVDAGHINSATTCLCVGITSKGKTILLNTYYYSPEHQTRKKAPSDLVPEIEAFEKRMHEQYPVKVLKRTIDSAEGALRNEFVKEYNEYWHGVAKSDEATMIDYVSSLLAQGRVYYLDIPANEIFVEQHQQYQWDEKTVHSDEPRVIKENDHTVDAFKYFAIDNARELGLRQGKAVPKAKPAFIH
;
A
#
# COMPACT_ATOMS: atom_id res chain seq x y z
N MET A 1 -15.19 -9.58 18.70
CA MET A 1 -15.40 -10.37 17.46
C MET A 1 -15.18 -11.86 17.71
N PHE A 2 -14.05 -12.27 18.29
CA PHE A 2 -13.76 -13.69 18.55
C PHE A 2 -14.69 -14.35 19.58
N ASP A 3 -15.06 -13.65 20.65
CA ASP A 3 -16.01 -14.18 21.65
C ASP A 3 -17.41 -14.48 21.09
N GLN A 4 -17.78 -13.86 19.96
CA GLN A 4 -19.05 -14.15 19.26
C GLN A 4 -18.92 -15.33 18.28
N VAL A 5 -17.71 -15.57 17.76
CA VAL A 5 -17.43 -16.61 16.77
C VAL A 5 -17.16 -17.96 17.44
N ASN A 6 -16.41 -17.97 18.55
CA ASN A 6 -16.06 -19.18 19.32
C ASN A 6 -17.26 -20.07 19.67
N PRO A 7 -18.38 -19.53 20.20
CA PRO A 7 -19.52 -20.36 20.59
C PRO A 7 -20.13 -21.13 19.41
N THR A 8 -20.03 -20.64 18.18
CA THR A 8 -20.58 -21.33 17.01
C THR A 8 -19.88 -22.66 16.76
N PHE A 9 -18.54 -22.68 16.84
CA PHE A 9 -17.75 -23.89 16.66
C PHE A 9 -17.86 -24.83 17.86
N ILE A 10 -17.92 -24.27 19.07
CA ILE A 10 -18.05 -25.06 20.30
C ILE A 10 -19.43 -25.72 20.40
N ARG A 11 -20.51 -25.04 19.99
CA ARG A 11 -21.89 -25.59 20.00
C ARG A 11 -22.07 -26.77 19.04
N GLN A 12 -21.32 -26.81 17.95
CA GLN A 12 -21.38 -27.91 16.96
C GLN A 12 -20.32 -28.99 17.21
N LYS A 13 -19.78 -29.07 18.43
CA LYS A 13 -18.80 -30.10 18.81
C LYS A 13 -19.34 -31.50 18.54
N SER A 14 -18.57 -32.30 17.81
CA SER A 14 -18.84 -33.72 17.60
C SER A 14 -18.81 -34.53 18.91
N ASP A 15 -19.61 -35.60 19.00
CA ASP A 15 -19.56 -36.54 20.11
C ASP A 15 -18.24 -37.33 20.20
N TYR A 16 -17.45 -37.35 19.11
CA TYR A 16 -16.16 -38.05 19.05
C TYR A 16 -14.97 -37.25 19.60
N VAL A 17 -15.17 -35.99 20.00
CA VAL A 17 -14.11 -35.15 20.57
C VAL A 17 -14.51 -34.60 21.94
N ASN A 18 -13.57 -34.57 22.88
CA ASN A 18 -13.82 -34.07 24.23
C ASN A 18 -13.75 -32.55 24.32
N TYR A 19 -13.04 -31.91 23.38
CA TYR A 19 -12.76 -30.48 23.38
C TYR A 19 -12.56 -29.97 21.95
N VAL A 20 -12.88 -28.70 21.70
CA VAL A 20 -12.66 -28.02 20.42
C VAL A 20 -11.62 -26.91 20.64
N PRO A 21 -10.35 -27.11 20.23
CA PRO A 21 -9.37 -26.03 20.27
C PRO A 21 -9.67 -25.03 19.16
N VAL A 22 -9.59 -23.74 19.48
CA VAL A 22 -9.69 -22.65 18.51
C VAL A 22 -8.34 -21.93 18.46
N TYR A 23 -7.75 -21.88 17.27
CA TYR A 23 -6.46 -21.22 17.05
C TYR A 23 -6.66 -19.93 16.24
N TYR A 24 -6.07 -18.86 16.73
CA TYR A 24 -5.93 -17.60 16.01
C TYR A 24 -4.44 -17.34 15.77
N SER A 25 -4.10 -16.94 14.55
CA SER A 25 -2.75 -16.52 14.19
C SER A 25 -2.84 -15.27 13.33
N TYR A 26 -2.09 -14.24 13.70
CA TYR A 26 -2.08 -12.95 13.05
C TYR A 26 -0.76 -12.23 13.33
N ASN A 27 -0.41 -11.25 12.49
CA ASN A 27 0.61 -10.27 12.85
C ASN A 27 -0.08 -9.14 13.64
N PRO A 28 0.39 -8.78 14.85
CA PRO A 28 -0.21 -7.70 15.63
C PRO A 28 -0.31 -6.40 14.82
N PRO A 29 -1.47 -5.73 14.77
CA PRO A 29 -1.57 -4.45 14.10
C PRO A 29 -0.58 -3.44 14.66
N LYS A 30 -0.02 -2.59 13.78
CA LYS A 30 0.90 -1.51 14.17
C LYS A 30 0.29 -0.55 15.20
N ASN A 31 -1.03 -0.37 15.12
CA ASN A 31 -1.81 0.43 16.04
C ASN A 31 -2.02 -0.31 17.38
N PRO A 32 -1.46 0.17 18.50
CA PRO A 32 -1.64 -0.47 19.81
C PRO A 32 -3.11 -0.47 20.28
N TYR A 33 -3.93 0.49 19.82
CA TYR A 33 -5.35 0.62 20.17
C TYR A 33 -6.26 -0.24 19.29
N ALA A 34 -5.70 -1.12 18.45
CA ALA A 34 -6.51 -2.07 17.70
C ALA A 34 -7.18 -3.04 18.67
N TRP A 35 -8.48 -3.30 18.47
CA TRP A 35 -9.29 -4.17 19.34
C TRP A 35 -8.65 -5.54 19.65
N ILE A 36 -7.87 -6.09 18.71
CA ILE A 36 -7.22 -7.40 18.88
C ILE A 36 -6.04 -7.35 19.85
N ASN A 37 -5.30 -6.24 19.91
CA ASN A 37 -4.21 -6.06 20.86
C ASN A 37 -4.78 -5.93 22.28
N GLU A 38 -5.84 -5.13 22.44
CA GLU A 38 -6.57 -5.00 23.70
C GLU A 38 -7.17 -6.34 24.15
N TRP A 39 -7.80 -7.08 23.23
CA TRP A 39 -8.39 -8.38 23.53
C TRP A 39 -7.33 -9.41 23.97
N VAL A 40 -6.18 -9.48 23.32
CA VAL A 40 -5.11 -10.39 23.75
C VAL A 40 -4.57 -10.02 25.12
N ASP A 41 -4.35 -8.73 25.40
CA ASP A 41 -3.91 -8.29 26.71
C ASP A 41 -4.93 -8.62 27.81
N GLU A 42 -6.23 -8.52 27.53
CA GLU A 42 -7.29 -8.99 28.44
C GLU A 42 -7.18 -10.50 28.72
N LYS A 43 -6.88 -11.30 27.69
CA LYS A 43 -6.80 -12.77 27.82
C LYS A 43 -5.48 -13.29 28.40
N ARG A 44 -4.44 -12.45 28.58
CA ARG A 44 -3.15 -12.89 29.16
C ARG A 44 -3.26 -13.48 30.56
N SER A 45 -4.22 -13.00 31.37
CA SER A 45 -4.46 -13.53 32.71
C SER A 45 -5.49 -14.66 32.78
N ASP A 46 -6.11 -15.02 31.66
CA ASP A 46 -7.16 -16.03 31.60
C ASP A 46 -6.53 -17.43 31.39
N PRO A 47 -6.71 -18.39 32.32
CA PRO A 47 -6.10 -19.72 32.21
C PRO A 47 -6.66 -20.56 31.06
N ASP A 48 -7.79 -20.17 30.45
CA ASP A 48 -8.37 -20.89 29.30
C ASP A 48 -7.69 -20.51 27.98
N TYR A 49 -6.80 -19.51 27.98
CA TYR A 49 -6.09 -19.03 26.78
C TYR A 49 -4.60 -19.31 26.88
N LEU A 50 -4.05 -19.86 25.78
CA LEU A 50 -2.61 -19.90 25.54
C LEU A 50 -2.26 -18.81 24.52
N ILE A 51 -1.44 -17.85 24.94
CA ILE A 51 -0.90 -16.80 24.07
C ILE A 51 0.57 -17.10 23.84
N ASP A 52 0.93 -17.29 22.58
CA ASP A 52 2.30 -17.55 22.13
C ASP A 52 2.74 -16.45 21.16
N GLU A 53 3.96 -15.95 21.35
CA GLU A 53 4.60 -14.95 20.51
C GLU A 53 5.85 -15.55 19.88
N SER A 54 5.86 -15.66 18.56
CA SER A 54 6.99 -16.19 17.81
C SER A 54 7.47 -15.19 16.76
N THR A 55 8.79 -15.16 16.58
CA THR A 55 9.46 -14.33 15.57
C THR A 55 10.53 -15.17 14.87
N TYR A 56 11.12 -14.62 13.81
CA TYR A 56 12.24 -15.25 13.11
C TYR A 56 13.48 -15.46 14.01
N LEU A 57 13.56 -14.79 15.16
CA LEU A 57 14.66 -14.95 16.13
C LEU A 57 14.57 -16.28 16.89
N ASN A 58 13.39 -16.88 16.95
CA ASN A 58 13.11 -18.11 17.71
C ASN A 58 12.90 -19.31 16.77
N ASP A 59 13.44 -19.24 15.55
CA ASP A 59 13.27 -20.27 14.53
C ASP A 59 14.19 -21.48 14.77
N GLU A 60 13.75 -22.38 15.65
CA GLU A 60 14.47 -23.63 15.97
C GLU A 60 14.44 -24.65 14.81
N LEU A 61 13.46 -24.53 13.91
CA LEU A 61 13.24 -25.49 12.82
C LEU A 61 13.99 -25.11 11.54
N GLY A 62 14.62 -23.94 11.49
CA GLY A 62 15.36 -23.45 10.32
C GLY A 62 14.46 -23.17 9.11
N VAL A 63 13.23 -22.72 9.35
CA VAL A 63 12.26 -22.36 8.29
C VAL A 63 12.69 -21.10 7.55
N THR A 64 13.40 -20.20 8.24
CA THR A 64 13.87 -18.91 7.73
C THR A 64 15.12 -19.12 6.89
N THR A 65 14.97 -18.91 5.59
CA THR A 65 16.07 -19.02 4.64
C THR A 65 17.03 -17.83 4.74
N LYS A 66 18.27 -18.01 4.26
CA LYS A 66 19.23 -16.91 4.13
C LYS A 66 18.66 -15.72 3.34
N GLN A 67 17.94 -15.98 2.25
CA GLN A 67 17.34 -14.91 1.45
C GLN A 67 16.31 -14.10 2.25
N GLN A 68 15.54 -14.74 3.14
CA GLN A 68 14.61 -14.04 4.02
C GLN A 68 15.35 -13.25 5.10
N LEU A 69 16.43 -13.78 5.68
CA LEU A 69 17.25 -13.06 6.64
C LEU A 69 17.89 -11.81 6.03
N ASP A 70 18.43 -11.92 4.81
CA ASP A 70 19.01 -10.80 4.08
C ASP A 70 17.95 -9.72 3.82
N LEU A 71 16.72 -10.13 3.49
CA LEU A 71 15.60 -9.21 3.35
C LEU A 71 15.28 -8.53 4.70
N ILE A 72 15.09 -9.30 5.77
CA ILE A 72 14.80 -8.77 7.12
C ILE A 72 15.85 -7.76 7.58
N ASN A 73 17.14 -8.04 7.35
CA ASN A 73 18.22 -7.12 7.68
C ASN A 73 18.11 -5.81 6.88
N LYS A 74 17.70 -5.89 5.62
CA LYS A 74 17.44 -4.70 4.81
C LYS A 74 16.32 -3.83 5.38
N TYR A 75 15.23 -4.43 5.82
CA TYR A 75 14.17 -3.71 6.53
C TYR A 75 14.70 -3.07 7.81
N LYS A 76 15.46 -3.82 8.61
CA LYS A 76 16.05 -3.36 9.87
C LYS A 76 17.00 -2.16 9.69
N GLU A 77 17.78 -2.15 8.61
CA GLU A 77 18.75 -1.10 8.29
C GLU A 77 18.07 0.18 7.78
N ASN A 78 17.03 0.05 6.95
CA ASN A 78 16.36 1.22 6.35
C ASN A 78 15.26 1.80 7.26
N ASP A 79 14.41 0.95 7.82
CA ASP A 79 13.24 1.36 8.61
C ASP A 79 13.08 0.44 9.83
N TYR A 80 13.77 0.81 10.90
CA TYR A 80 13.80 0.03 12.13
C TYR A 80 12.41 -0.12 12.77
N ASP A 81 11.54 0.89 12.66
CA ASP A 81 10.20 0.85 13.24
C ASP A 81 9.28 -0.08 12.46
N TYR A 82 9.34 -0.01 11.13
CA TYR A 82 8.62 -0.95 10.29
C TYR A 82 9.14 -2.39 10.46
N TYR A 83 10.46 -2.58 10.64
CA TYR A 83 11.04 -3.88 11.00
C TYR A 83 10.49 -4.43 12.33
N ARG A 84 10.45 -3.61 13.38
CA ARG A 84 9.90 -4.00 14.69
C ARG A 84 8.45 -4.44 14.58
N TYR A 85 7.65 -3.71 13.81
CA TYR A 85 6.27 -4.08 13.52
C TYR A 85 6.17 -5.40 12.73
N LEU A 86 6.80 -5.48 11.56
CA LEU A 86 6.56 -6.59 10.64
C LEU A 86 7.22 -7.89 11.08
N TYR A 87 8.41 -7.83 11.69
CA TYR A 87 9.22 -9.02 11.97
C TYR A 87 9.37 -9.35 13.45
N LEU A 88 9.11 -8.39 14.35
CA LEU A 88 9.08 -8.64 15.80
C LEU A 88 7.66 -8.61 16.39
N GLY A 89 6.63 -8.32 15.58
CA GLY A 89 5.23 -8.29 16.03
C GLY A 89 4.92 -7.16 17.02
N GLN A 90 5.72 -6.09 17.03
CA GLN A 90 5.59 -5.01 18.03
C GLN A 90 4.60 -3.93 17.56
N ALA A 91 3.66 -3.55 18.42
CA ALA A 91 2.79 -2.40 18.20
C ALA A 91 3.56 -1.08 18.43
N VAL A 92 4.30 -0.63 17.41
CA VAL A 92 5.16 0.56 17.50
C VAL A 92 4.41 1.89 17.45
N GLY A 93 3.09 1.89 17.23
CA GLY A 93 2.29 3.09 17.03
C GLY A 93 2.36 3.63 15.60
N LEU A 94 1.45 4.54 15.26
CA LEU A 94 1.32 5.07 13.90
C LEU A 94 2.15 6.35 13.65
N GLY A 95 2.51 7.09 14.69
CA GLY A 95 3.08 8.44 14.55
C GLY A 95 2.07 9.42 13.94
N THR A 96 2.52 10.65 13.66
CA THR A 96 1.73 11.65 12.91
C THR A 96 1.91 11.48 11.40
N ASN A 97 3.15 11.52 10.90
CA ASN A 97 3.41 11.31 9.47
C ASN A 97 3.26 9.83 9.09
N VAL A 98 2.60 9.57 7.95
CA VAL A 98 2.40 8.20 7.45
C VAL A 98 3.70 7.61 6.92
N TYR A 99 4.46 8.39 6.15
CA TYR A 99 5.70 7.93 5.52
C TYR A 99 6.93 8.69 6.01
N ASN A 100 8.04 7.95 6.15
CA ASN A 100 9.34 8.55 6.39
C ASN A 100 9.97 9.00 5.06
N MET A 101 10.03 10.31 4.84
CA MET A 101 10.53 10.88 3.59
C MET A 101 12.03 10.63 3.34
N ALA A 102 12.82 10.26 4.36
CA ALA A 102 14.20 9.85 4.16
C ALA A 102 14.34 8.56 3.31
N LEU A 103 13.25 7.78 3.18
CA LEU A 103 13.18 6.55 2.39
C LEU A 103 12.78 6.80 0.92
N PHE A 104 12.44 8.04 0.57
CA PHE A 104 12.23 8.47 -0.81
C PHE A 104 13.51 9.11 -1.33
N HIS A 105 14.24 8.38 -2.17
CA HIS A 105 15.58 8.80 -2.57
C HIS A 105 15.57 9.64 -3.85
N PRO A 106 15.97 10.93 -3.82
CA PRO A 106 16.06 11.75 -5.02
C PRO A 106 17.17 11.24 -5.95
N LEU A 107 16.95 11.37 -7.26
CA LEU A 107 17.91 11.09 -8.31
C LEU A 107 17.99 12.28 -9.26
N GLN A 108 19.20 12.84 -9.43
CA GLN A 108 19.45 13.85 -10.45
C GLN A 108 19.42 13.25 -11.87
N GLN A 109 19.77 11.97 -11.99
CA GLN A 109 19.75 11.21 -13.23
C GLN A 109 19.58 9.72 -12.95
N LEU A 110 19.20 8.96 -13.97
CA LEU A 110 19.06 7.52 -13.86
C LEU A 110 20.41 6.83 -13.59
N LEU A 111 20.33 5.69 -12.92
CA LEU A 111 21.48 4.89 -12.52
C LEU A 111 22.04 4.13 -13.74
N PRO A 112 23.29 4.38 -14.15
CA PRO A 112 23.84 3.78 -15.37
C PRO A 112 23.90 2.25 -15.36
N ASP A 113 24.04 1.65 -14.19
CA ASP A 113 24.16 0.21 -13.98
C ASP A 113 22.85 -0.47 -13.55
N ASP A 114 21.73 0.24 -13.62
CA ASP A 114 20.42 -0.24 -13.22
C ASP A 114 19.32 0.27 -14.17
N SER A 115 19.31 -0.33 -15.37
CA SER A 115 18.38 0.01 -16.45
C SER A 115 16.91 -0.18 -16.06
N ILE A 116 16.04 0.72 -16.52
CA ILE A 116 14.59 0.56 -16.46
C ILE A 116 14.19 -0.61 -17.37
N GLN A 117 13.42 -1.56 -16.84
CA GLN A 117 12.94 -2.75 -17.56
C GLN A 117 11.48 -2.61 -17.98
N ARG A 118 10.69 -1.89 -17.18
CA ARG A 118 9.26 -1.66 -17.39
C ARG A 118 8.89 -0.27 -16.89
N ILE A 119 7.83 0.30 -17.45
CA ILE A 119 7.14 1.47 -16.89
C ILE A 119 5.71 1.09 -16.54
N ALA A 120 5.14 1.72 -15.52
CA ALA A 120 3.74 1.61 -15.17
C ALA A 120 3.14 3.01 -15.07
N PHE A 121 1.84 3.11 -15.31
CA PHE A 121 1.08 4.34 -15.13
C PHE A 121 0.04 4.13 -14.04
N ALA A 122 -0.12 5.12 -13.16
CA ALA A 122 -1.14 5.10 -12.13
C ALA A 122 -1.84 6.45 -12.02
N VAL A 123 -3.17 6.42 -12.06
CA VAL A 123 -4.02 7.60 -12.00
C VAL A 123 -4.84 7.61 -10.73
N ASP A 124 -4.79 8.74 -10.03
CA ASP A 124 -5.84 9.17 -9.12
C ASP A 124 -6.55 10.37 -9.74
N ALA A 125 -7.86 10.26 -9.87
CA ALA A 125 -8.67 11.23 -10.59
C ALA A 125 -9.54 12.00 -9.61
N GLY A 126 -9.36 13.31 -9.60
CA GLY A 126 -10.21 14.23 -8.89
C GLY A 126 -11.32 14.76 -9.77
N HIS A 127 -12.46 15.06 -9.14
CA HIS A 127 -13.57 15.75 -9.79
C HIS A 127 -13.50 17.26 -9.50
N ILE A 128 -14.67 17.91 -9.43
CA ILE A 128 -14.87 19.37 -9.41
C ILE A 128 -13.86 20.15 -8.55
N ASN A 129 -13.42 19.65 -7.40
CA ASN A 129 -12.50 20.37 -6.50
C ASN A 129 -11.20 19.61 -6.20
N SER A 130 -10.98 18.46 -6.83
CA SER A 130 -9.86 17.56 -6.52
C SER A 130 -8.95 17.44 -7.74
N ALA A 131 -7.64 17.34 -7.51
CA ALA A 131 -6.69 17.28 -8.62
C ALA A 131 -6.72 15.90 -9.30
N THR A 132 -6.31 15.86 -10.55
CA THR A 132 -6.06 14.62 -11.30
C THR A 132 -4.57 14.47 -11.51
N THR A 133 -4.03 13.30 -11.21
CA THR A 133 -2.62 12.98 -11.39
C THR A 133 -2.45 11.70 -12.21
N CYS A 134 -1.36 11.62 -12.98
CA CYS A 134 -0.89 10.39 -13.60
C CYS A 134 0.61 10.26 -13.34
N LEU A 135 0.98 9.24 -12.56
CA LEU A 135 2.37 8.91 -12.28
C LEU A 135 2.93 7.99 -13.37
N CYS A 136 4.13 8.26 -13.84
CA CYS A 136 4.92 7.30 -14.62
C CYS A 136 6.03 6.73 -13.75
N VAL A 137 5.95 5.42 -13.44
CA VAL A 137 6.85 4.75 -12.51
C VAL A 137 7.67 3.70 -13.26
N GLY A 138 9.00 3.82 -13.22
CA GLY A 138 9.94 2.85 -13.77
C GLY A 138 10.29 1.75 -12.77
N ILE A 139 10.32 0.50 -13.24
CA ILE A 139 10.84 -0.64 -12.49
C ILE A 139 12.17 -1.07 -13.12
N THR A 140 13.24 -1.06 -12.35
CA THR A 140 14.60 -1.36 -12.83
C THR A 140 14.96 -2.85 -12.75
N SER A 141 16.07 -3.24 -13.37
CA SER A 141 16.56 -4.64 -13.35
C SER A 141 16.97 -5.09 -11.95
N LYS A 142 17.41 -4.19 -11.07
CA LYS A 142 17.67 -4.46 -9.64
C LYS A 142 16.43 -4.29 -8.76
N GLY A 143 15.26 -4.06 -9.37
CA GLY A 143 13.98 -3.96 -8.68
C GLY A 143 13.73 -2.61 -8.02
N LYS A 144 14.45 -1.54 -8.35
CA LYS A 144 14.11 -0.19 -7.86
C LYS A 144 12.82 0.29 -8.53
N THR A 145 12.04 1.04 -7.76
CA THR A 145 10.83 1.74 -8.19
C THR A 145 11.17 3.22 -8.27
N ILE A 146 11.20 3.78 -9.47
CA ILE A 146 11.61 5.16 -9.73
C ILE A 146 10.42 5.95 -10.27
N LEU A 147 9.98 7.00 -9.59
CA LEU A 147 9.07 7.98 -10.19
C LEU A 147 9.82 8.75 -11.28
N LEU A 148 9.46 8.53 -12.53
CA LEU A 148 10.12 9.12 -13.70
C LEU A 148 9.54 10.50 -14.01
N ASN A 149 8.23 10.66 -13.91
CA ASN A 149 7.54 11.91 -14.17
C ASN A 149 6.11 11.85 -13.62
N THR A 150 5.51 13.02 -13.44
CA THR A 150 4.16 13.20 -12.92
C THR A 150 3.40 14.18 -13.82
N TYR A 151 2.29 13.74 -14.38
CA TYR A 151 1.26 14.65 -14.89
C TYR A 151 0.38 15.06 -13.72
N TYR A 152 0.13 16.37 -13.57
CA TYR A 152 -0.72 16.89 -12.51
C TYR A 152 -1.60 18.03 -13.02
N TYR A 153 -2.89 17.96 -12.74
CA TYR A 153 -3.86 19.02 -13.02
C TYR A 153 -4.66 19.32 -11.75
N SER A 154 -4.53 20.54 -11.22
CA SER A 154 -5.39 21.04 -10.16
C SER A 154 -6.54 21.89 -10.75
N PRO A 155 -7.81 21.60 -10.42
CA PRO A 155 -8.92 22.48 -10.77
C PRO A 155 -9.00 23.72 -9.90
N GLU A 156 -8.18 23.81 -8.84
CA GLU A 156 -8.13 24.97 -7.97
C GLU A 156 -7.69 26.21 -8.74
N HIS A 157 -8.37 27.33 -8.49
CA HIS A 157 -8.18 28.60 -9.20
C HIS A 157 -8.42 28.55 -10.72
N GLN A 158 -8.97 27.46 -11.27
CA GLN A 158 -9.34 27.37 -12.68
C GLN A 158 -10.78 27.82 -12.91
N THR A 159 -10.96 28.83 -13.77
CA THR A 159 -12.30 29.31 -14.16
C THR A 159 -13.07 28.26 -14.97
N ARG A 160 -12.37 27.52 -15.84
CA ARG A 160 -12.94 26.42 -16.63
C ARG A 160 -12.23 25.13 -16.25
N LYS A 161 -12.96 24.26 -15.55
CA LYS A 161 -12.46 22.96 -15.10
C LYS A 161 -12.49 21.96 -16.26
N LYS A 162 -11.49 21.09 -16.34
CA LYS A 162 -11.36 20.06 -17.37
C LYS A 162 -12.34 18.92 -17.14
N ALA A 163 -13.02 18.51 -18.21
CA ALA A 163 -13.84 17.30 -18.24
C ALA A 163 -12.98 16.07 -18.60
N PRO A 164 -13.49 14.83 -18.46
CA PRO A 164 -12.77 13.64 -18.94
C PRO A 164 -12.30 13.75 -20.40
N SER A 165 -13.10 14.37 -21.28
CA SER A 165 -12.73 14.61 -22.69
C SER A 165 -11.55 15.56 -22.89
N ASP A 166 -11.23 16.39 -21.88
CA ASP A 166 -10.04 17.25 -21.89
C ASP A 166 -8.84 16.54 -21.24
N LEU A 167 -9.08 15.78 -20.16
CA LEU A 167 -8.03 15.10 -19.39
C LEU A 167 -7.45 13.87 -20.11
N VAL A 168 -8.30 13.07 -20.76
CA VAL A 168 -7.88 11.83 -21.45
C VAL A 168 -6.84 12.10 -22.52
N PRO A 169 -7.01 13.07 -23.44
CA PRO A 169 -5.98 13.41 -24.43
C PRO A 169 -4.68 13.91 -23.82
N GLU A 170 -4.73 14.61 -22.69
CA GLU A 170 -3.52 15.11 -22.02
C GLU A 170 -2.72 13.99 -21.35
N ILE A 171 -3.41 13.07 -20.68
CA ILE A 171 -2.78 11.89 -20.06
C ILE A 171 -2.23 10.97 -21.16
N GLU A 172 -2.95 10.78 -22.26
CA GLU A 172 -2.47 9.98 -23.39
C GLU A 172 -1.22 10.60 -24.04
N ALA A 173 -1.21 11.92 -24.24
CA ALA A 173 -0.04 12.63 -24.72
C ALA A 173 1.14 12.53 -23.73
N PHE A 174 0.86 12.55 -22.42
CA PHE A 174 1.86 12.30 -21.39
C PHE A 174 2.43 10.87 -21.50
N GLU A 175 1.59 9.84 -21.61
CA GLU A 175 2.03 8.45 -21.78
C GLU A 175 2.91 8.28 -23.01
N LYS A 176 2.52 8.85 -24.16
CA LYS A 176 3.32 8.82 -25.39
C LYS A 176 4.70 9.41 -25.19
N ARG A 177 4.80 10.59 -24.57
CA ARG A 177 6.10 11.21 -24.26
C ARG A 177 6.96 10.32 -23.37
N MET A 178 6.35 9.70 -22.35
CA MET A 178 7.06 8.78 -21.46
C MET A 178 7.52 7.51 -22.18
N HIS A 179 6.73 6.99 -23.14
CA HIS A 179 7.10 5.83 -23.94
C HIS A 179 8.22 6.14 -24.95
N GLU A 180 8.20 7.32 -25.57
CA GLU A 180 9.27 7.80 -26.45
C GLU A 180 10.59 7.97 -25.68
N GLN A 181 10.52 8.53 -24.47
CA GLN A 181 11.70 8.70 -23.61
C GLN A 181 12.21 7.37 -23.02
N TYR A 182 11.29 6.46 -22.70
CA TYR A 182 11.58 5.16 -22.10
C TYR A 182 10.94 4.04 -22.93
N PRO A 183 11.60 3.58 -24.01
CA PRO A 183 11.05 2.61 -24.98
C PRO A 183 11.08 1.18 -24.43
N VAL A 184 10.43 0.98 -23.30
CA VAL A 184 10.27 -0.30 -22.60
C VAL A 184 8.79 -0.65 -22.49
N LYS A 185 8.51 -1.92 -22.17
CA LYS A 185 7.13 -2.40 -22.07
C LYS A 185 6.38 -1.69 -20.93
N VAL A 186 5.13 -1.31 -21.20
CA VAL A 186 4.19 -0.89 -20.16
C VAL A 186 3.76 -2.13 -19.36
N LEU A 187 4.01 -2.12 -18.05
CA LEU A 187 3.62 -3.17 -17.13
C LEU A 187 2.11 -3.18 -16.93
N LYS A 188 1.56 -2.05 -16.51
CA LYS A 188 0.14 -1.86 -16.23
C LYS A 188 -0.22 -0.38 -16.26
N ARG A 189 -1.47 -0.09 -16.63
CA ARG A 189 -2.15 1.17 -16.44
C ARG A 189 -3.20 0.99 -15.35
N THR A 190 -2.98 1.61 -14.21
CA THR A 190 -3.79 1.44 -13.00
C THR A 190 -4.59 2.71 -12.75
N ILE A 191 -5.88 2.56 -12.42
CA ILE A 191 -6.76 3.68 -12.09
C ILE A 191 -7.69 3.25 -10.96
N ASP A 192 -8.23 4.20 -10.21
CA ASP A 192 -9.33 3.94 -9.28
C ASP A 192 -10.45 3.12 -9.97
N SER A 193 -10.81 1.98 -9.39
CA SER A 193 -11.95 1.17 -9.82
C SER A 193 -13.28 1.94 -9.92
N ALA A 194 -13.47 2.97 -9.09
CA ALA A 194 -14.66 3.82 -9.07
C ALA A 194 -14.65 4.89 -10.18
N GLU A 195 -13.50 5.15 -10.81
CA GLU A 195 -13.36 6.16 -11.85
C GLU A 195 -13.80 5.60 -13.21
N GLY A 196 -15.11 5.47 -13.39
CA GLY A 196 -15.69 4.94 -14.64
C GLY A 196 -15.62 5.91 -15.82
N ALA A 197 -15.65 7.22 -15.57
CA ALA A 197 -15.78 8.22 -16.63
C ALA A 197 -14.49 8.34 -17.45
N LEU A 198 -13.34 8.54 -16.81
CA LEU A 198 -12.04 8.54 -17.50
C LEU A 198 -11.77 7.20 -18.20
N ARG A 199 -12.07 6.06 -17.57
CA ARG A 199 -11.88 4.73 -18.17
C ARG A 199 -12.66 4.55 -19.46
N ASN A 200 -13.93 4.92 -19.46
CA ASN A 200 -14.78 4.83 -20.64
C ASN A 200 -14.30 5.78 -21.74
N GLU A 201 -13.84 6.97 -21.38
CA GLU A 201 -13.35 7.95 -22.35
C GLU A 201 -12.01 7.52 -22.98
N PHE A 202 -11.08 6.89 -22.24
CA PHE A 202 -9.89 6.25 -22.80
C PHE A 202 -10.22 5.15 -23.82
N VAL A 203 -11.21 4.30 -23.52
CA VAL A 203 -11.66 3.24 -24.44
C VAL A 203 -12.28 3.86 -25.69
N LYS A 204 -13.10 4.90 -25.53
CA LYS A 204 -13.77 5.60 -26.63
C LYS A 204 -12.79 6.29 -27.58
N GLU A 205 -11.83 7.04 -27.07
CA GLU A 205 -10.92 7.87 -27.87
C GLU A 205 -9.71 7.10 -28.41
N TYR A 206 -9.18 6.16 -27.63
CA TYR A 206 -7.89 5.51 -27.92
C TYR A 206 -7.92 3.98 -27.92
N ASN A 207 -9.07 3.35 -27.61
CA ASN A 207 -9.18 1.91 -27.41
C ASN A 207 -8.17 1.38 -26.36
N GLU A 208 -7.86 2.21 -25.35
CA GLU A 208 -6.95 1.88 -24.27
C GLU A 208 -7.72 1.48 -23.01
N TYR A 209 -7.32 0.36 -22.40
CA TYR A 209 -7.97 -0.18 -21.22
C TYR A 209 -7.13 0.05 -19.96
N TRP A 210 -7.66 0.87 -19.06
CA TRP A 210 -7.10 1.06 -17.73
C TRP A 210 -7.70 0.07 -16.73
N HIS A 211 -6.82 -0.60 -16.00
CA HIS A 211 -7.18 -1.59 -15.00
C HIS A 211 -7.66 -0.89 -13.72
N GLY A 212 -8.91 -1.13 -13.35
CA GLY A 212 -9.48 -0.64 -12.09
C GLY A 212 -8.87 -1.41 -10.92
N VAL A 213 -8.14 -0.72 -10.05
CA VAL A 213 -7.44 -1.34 -8.92
C VAL A 213 -8.41 -1.96 -7.92
N ALA A 214 -8.14 -3.20 -7.50
CA ALA A 214 -8.85 -3.82 -6.39
C ALA A 214 -8.32 -3.24 -5.06
N LYS A 215 -8.92 -2.12 -4.62
CA LYS A 215 -8.53 -1.44 -3.37
C LYS A 215 -8.73 -2.34 -2.15
N SER A 216 -7.91 -2.09 -1.13
CA SER A 216 -8.09 -2.62 0.22
C SER A 216 -8.46 -1.48 1.17
N ASP A 217 -8.48 -1.73 2.48
CA ASP A 217 -8.54 -0.65 3.45
C ASP A 217 -7.28 0.24 3.38
N GLU A 218 -7.42 1.46 3.89
CA GLU A 218 -6.41 2.51 3.81
C GLU A 218 -5.06 2.08 4.41
N ALA A 219 -5.09 1.45 5.59
CA ALA A 219 -3.89 0.98 6.27
C ALA A 219 -3.17 -0.10 5.46
N THR A 220 -3.92 -1.03 4.85
CA THR A 220 -3.34 -2.05 3.96
C THR A 220 -2.68 -1.42 2.72
N MET A 221 -3.29 -0.40 2.12
CA MET A 221 -2.69 0.28 0.95
C MET A 221 -1.40 1.03 1.33
N ILE A 222 -1.39 1.70 2.48
CA ILE A 222 -0.21 2.34 3.06
C ILE A 222 0.90 1.32 3.36
N ASP A 223 0.56 0.13 3.84
CA ASP A 223 1.52 -0.93 4.16
C ASP A 223 2.29 -1.41 2.92
N TYR A 224 1.64 -1.52 1.76
CA TYR A 224 2.33 -1.86 0.50
C TYR A 224 3.42 -0.84 0.14
N VAL A 225 3.13 0.45 0.31
CA VAL A 225 4.11 1.52 0.06
C VAL A 225 5.21 1.50 1.13
N SER A 226 4.84 1.35 2.40
CA SER A 226 5.79 1.26 3.53
C SER A 226 6.76 0.09 3.37
N SER A 227 6.27 -1.05 2.87
CA SER A 227 7.07 -2.22 2.57
C SER A 227 8.08 -1.96 1.44
N LEU A 228 7.68 -1.24 0.38
CA LEU A 228 8.61 -0.80 -0.68
C LEU A 228 9.71 0.13 -0.14
N LEU A 229 9.32 1.08 0.71
CA LEU A 229 10.21 2.06 1.34
C LEU A 229 11.23 1.38 2.25
N ALA A 230 10.79 0.49 3.14
CA ALA A 230 11.65 -0.24 4.05
C ALA A 230 12.60 -1.22 3.33
N GLN A 231 12.28 -1.66 2.10
CA GLN A 231 13.22 -2.39 1.25
C GLN A 231 14.30 -1.48 0.60
N GLY A 232 14.22 -0.16 0.76
CA GLY A 232 15.16 0.82 0.18
C GLY A 232 15.05 0.93 -1.35
N ARG A 233 13.83 0.75 -1.88
CA ARG A 233 13.59 0.59 -3.33
C ARG A 233 12.94 1.80 -3.98
N VAL A 234 12.51 2.81 -3.24
CA VAL A 234 11.75 3.95 -3.77
C VAL A 234 12.68 5.12 -4.08
N TYR A 235 12.63 5.58 -5.32
CA TYR A 235 13.40 6.72 -5.82
C TYR A 235 12.49 7.63 -6.64
N TYR A 236 12.89 8.86 -6.87
CA TYR A 236 12.24 9.77 -7.80
C TYR A 236 13.26 10.60 -8.56
N LEU A 237 12.97 10.94 -9.81
CA LEU A 237 13.76 11.95 -10.52
C LEU A 237 13.48 13.33 -9.90
N ASP A 238 14.54 14.03 -9.51
CA ASP A 238 14.47 15.36 -8.93
C ASP A 238 14.28 16.40 -10.04
N ILE A 239 13.03 16.53 -10.48
CA ILE A 239 12.59 17.42 -11.55
C ILE A 239 11.34 18.17 -11.12
N PRO A 240 11.07 19.37 -11.66
CA PRO A 240 9.92 20.20 -11.24
C PRO A 240 8.57 19.48 -11.31
N ALA A 241 8.39 18.59 -12.28
CA ALA A 241 7.17 17.83 -12.43
C ALA A 241 6.88 16.90 -11.23
N ASN A 242 7.92 16.44 -10.52
CA ASN A 242 7.80 15.53 -9.38
C ASN A 242 7.77 16.25 -8.02
N GLU A 243 7.94 17.57 -7.97
CA GLU A 243 7.91 18.33 -6.70
C GLU A 243 6.60 18.11 -5.95
N ILE A 244 5.46 18.14 -6.66
CA ILE A 244 4.14 17.90 -6.07
C ILE A 244 4.02 16.50 -5.43
N PHE A 245 4.67 15.48 -6.01
CA PHE A 245 4.69 14.15 -5.41
C PHE A 245 5.41 14.17 -4.06
N VAL A 246 6.56 14.86 -3.98
CA VAL A 246 7.36 14.96 -2.76
C VAL A 246 6.61 15.75 -1.69
N GLU A 247 6.00 16.89 -2.04
CA GLU A 247 5.23 17.75 -1.13
C GLU A 247 4.04 17.01 -0.54
N GLN A 248 3.25 16.32 -1.37
CA GLN A 248 2.07 15.58 -0.93
C GLN A 248 2.45 14.41 0.00
N HIS A 249 3.51 13.66 -0.31
CA HIS A 249 3.99 12.59 0.57
C HIS A 249 4.56 13.13 1.89
N GLN A 250 5.17 14.33 1.90
CA GLN A 250 5.63 15.00 3.12
C GLN A 250 4.49 15.45 4.04
N GLN A 251 3.37 15.91 3.45
CA GLN A 251 2.20 16.40 4.19
C GLN A 251 1.26 15.26 4.64
N TYR A 252 1.45 14.05 4.10
CA TYR A 252 0.53 12.93 4.34
C TYR A 252 0.67 12.37 5.76
N GLN A 253 -0.38 12.56 6.55
CA GLN A 253 -0.40 12.28 7.99
C GLN A 253 -1.71 11.63 8.45
N TRP A 254 -1.61 10.90 9.56
CA TRP A 254 -2.77 10.42 10.31
C TRP A 254 -3.49 11.58 10.99
N ASP A 255 -4.82 11.52 11.05
CA ASP A 255 -5.62 12.44 11.84
C ASP A 255 -5.44 12.10 13.33
N GLU A 256 -4.79 13.01 14.07
CA GLU A 256 -4.54 12.92 15.51
C GLU A 256 -5.80 12.58 16.32
N LYS A 257 -6.99 12.97 15.84
CA LYS A 257 -8.26 12.68 16.51
C LYS A 257 -8.64 11.20 16.45
N THR A 258 -8.09 10.47 15.50
CA THR A 258 -8.41 9.05 15.23
C THR A 258 -7.22 8.11 15.42
N VAL A 259 -6.00 8.63 15.57
CA VAL A 259 -4.77 7.83 15.68
C VAL A 259 -4.77 6.89 16.90
N HIS A 260 -5.53 7.24 17.94
CA HIS A 260 -5.72 6.44 19.16
C HIS A 260 -7.02 5.62 19.18
N SER A 261 -7.73 5.55 18.05
CA SER A 261 -8.90 4.66 17.89
C SER A 261 -8.53 3.36 17.18
N ASP A 262 -9.44 2.39 17.19
CA ASP A 262 -9.32 1.12 16.46
C ASP A 262 -9.35 1.29 14.92
N GLU A 263 -9.98 2.36 14.42
CA GLU A 263 -10.07 2.71 12.99
C GLU A 263 -9.44 4.08 12.67
N PRO A 264 -8.10 4.20 12.69
CA PRO A 264 -7.39 5.44 12.39
C PRO A 264 -7.58 5.87 10.93
N ARG A 265 -7.63 7.18 10.70
CA ARG A 265 -7.86 7.79 9.40
C ARG A 265 -6.72 8.73 9.05
N VAL A 266 -6.44 8.85 7.76
CA VAL A 266 -5.54 9.86 7.21
C VAL A 266 -6.28 11.16 6.95
N ILE A 267 -5.55 12.28 6.99
CA ILE A 267 -6.07 13.56 6.51
C ILE A 267 -6.12 13.50 4.97
N LYS A 268 -7.32 13.66 4.41
CA LYS A 268 -7.58 13.60 2.97
C LYS A 268 -7.44 14.97 2.31
N GLU A 269 -6.26 15.55 2.45
CA GLU A 269 -5.88 16.82 1.84
C GLU A 269 -4.55 16.63 1.14
N ASN A 270 -4.44 17.10 -0.11
CA ASN A 270 -3.21 16.99 -0.90
C ASN A 270 -2.66 15.55 -0.99
N ASP A 271 -3.51 14.56 -1.25
CA ASP A 271 -3.16 13.13 -1.24
C ASP A 271 -3.20 12.46 -2.62
N HIS A 272 -3.49 13.18 -3.70
CA HIS A 272 -3.70 12.59 -5.04
C HIS A 272 -2.51 11.77 -5.56
N THR A 273 -1.29 12.29 -5.46
CA THR A 273 -0.08 11.55 -5.85
C THR A 273 0.20 10.38 -4.90
N VAL A 274 -0.20 10.51 -3.63
CA VAL A 274 -0.09 9.44 -2.63
C VAL A 274 -1.06 8.30 -2.97
N ASP A 275 -2.30 8.62 -3.31
CA ASP A 275 -3.33 7.68 -3.76
C ASP A 275 -2.91 6.97 -5.04
N ALA A 276 -2.44 7.70 -6.04
CA ALA A 276 -1.92 7.11 -7.27
C ALA A 276 -0.75 6.16 -7.00
N PHE A 277 0.16 6.50 -6.08
CA PHE A 277 1.29 5.64 -5.74
C PHE A 277 0.88 4.40 -4.93
N LYS A 278 -0.11 4.52 -4.04
CA LYS A 278 -0.74 3.37 -3.36
C LYS A 278 -1.40 2.44 -4.36
N TYR A 279 -2.15 2.97 -5.32
CA TYR A 279 -2.78 2.17 -6.38
C TYR A 279 -1.73 1.44 -7.22
N PHE A 280 -0.65 2.11 -7.59
CA PHE A 280 0.49 1.47 -8.24
C PHE A 280 1.05 0.32 -7.41
N ALA A 281 1.33 0.54 -6.12
CA ALA A 281 1.97 -0.44 -5.26
C ALA A 281 1.11 -1.69 -5.05
N ILE A 282 -0.19 -1.53 -4.76
CA ILE A 282 -1.09 -2.66 -4.54
C ILE A 282 -1.39 -3.42 -5.84
N ASP A 283 -1.66 -2.72 -6.94
CA ASP A 283 -2.04 -3.36 -8.22
C ASP A 283 -0.86 -4.10 -8.86
N ASN A 284 0.37 -3.69 -8.55
CA ASN A 284 1.60 -4.31 -9.04
C ASN A 284 2.34 -5.11 -7.95
N ALA A 285 1.73 -5.35 -6.79
CA ALA A 285 2.38 -5.97 -5.62
C ALA A 285 3.13 -7.26 -5.96
N ARG A 286 2.50 -8.15 -6.75
CA ARG A 286 3.11 -9.42 -7.18
C ARG A 286 4.38 -9.20 -8.00
N GLU A 287 4.32 -8.30 -8.98
CA GLU A 287 5.45 -7.98 -9.88
C GLU A 287 6.56 -7.24 -9.12
N LEU A 288 6.19 -6.46 -8.11
CA LEU A 288 7.12 -5.79 -7.21
C LEU A 288 7.70 -6.73 -6.15
N GLY A 289 7.22 -7.98 -6.05
CA GLY A 289 7.66 -8.93 -5.02
C GLY A 289 7.20 -8.57 -3.61
N LEU A 290 6.15 -7.75 -3.49
CA LEU A 290 5.54 -7.38 -2.21
C LEU A 290 4.63 -8.51 -1.74
N ARG A 291 4.83 -8.92 -0.49
CA ARG A 291 3.96 -9.89 0.18
C ARG A 291 3.21 -9.15 1.27
N GLN A 292 1.90 -9.30 1.29
CA GLN A 292 1.06 -8.82 2.39
C GLN A 292 1.56 -9.46 3.69
N GLY A 293 1.89 -8.67 4.71
CA GLY A 293 1.74 -9.14 6.09
C GLY A 293 0.24 -9.30 6.28
N LYS A 294 -0.29 -10.53 6.20
CA LYS A 294 -1.75 -10.78 6.17
C LYS A 294 -2.42 -10.14 7.39
N ALA A 295 -2.90 -8.91 7.27
CA ALA A 295 -3.96 -8.38 8.10
C ALA A 295 -5.24 -9.14 7.72
N VAL A 296 -5.94 -9.61 8.75
CA VAL A 296 -7.11 -10.46 8.71
C VAL A 296 -8.07 -10.06 7.57
N PRO A 297 -8.43 -10.98 6.63
CA PRO A 297 -9.56 -10.72 5.76
C PRO A 297 -10.77 -10.43 6.64
N LYS A 298 -11.39 -9.25 6.55
CA LYS A 298 -12.73 -9.04 7.11
C LYS A 298 -13.61 -10.16 6.52
N ALA A 299 -13.92 -11.16 7.33
CA ALA A 299 -14.72 -12.30 6.91
C ALA A 299 -16.05 -11.73 6.42
N LYS A 300 -16.27 -11.76 5.10
CA LYS A 300 -17.62 -11.54 4.57
C LYS A 300 -18.45 -12.73 5.05
N PRO A 301 -19.57 -12.52 5.77
CA PRO A 301 -20.47 -13.62 6.06
C PRO A 301 -20.93 -14.19 4.72
N ALA A 302 -20.46 -15.40 4.40
CA ALA A 302 -21.04 -16.17 3.32
C ALA A 302 -22.39 -16.65 3.84
N PHE A 303 -23.46 -15.95 3.44
CA PHE A 303 -24.80 -16.50 3.55
C PHE A 303 -24.87 -17.67 2.57
N ILE A 304 -24.77 -18.89 3.10
CA ILE A 304 -25.14 -20.09 2.37
C ILE A 304 -26.68 -20.08 2.35
N HIS A 305 -27.25 -19.92 1.17
CA HIS A 305 -28.68 -20.13 0.92
C HIS A 305 -29.01 -21.61 0.95
#